data_AF-A0A9D1Z5Q6-F1
#
_entry.id   AF-A0A9D1Z5Q6-F1
#
_cell.length_a   1.000
_cell.length_b   1.000
_cell.length_c   1.000
_cell.angle_alpha   90.00
_cell.angle_beta   90.00
_cell.angle_gamma   90.00
#
_symmetry.space_group_name_H-M   'P 1'
#
loop_
_entity.id
_entity.type
_entity.pdbx_description
1 polymer ?
#
loop_
_entity_poly.entity_id
_entity_poly.type
_entity_poly.pdbx_seq_one_letter_code
_entity_poly.pdbx_strand_id
1 'polypeptide(L)'
;MREMMVGARTASGEDGRQHRFEYFVLIGEMEVAGHLACESYGVKVREAGGETAVLPDLTVSPDRIDGLLALLKRNTVGPAGVRDVVDDWL
;
A
#
# COMPACT_ATOMS: atom_id res chain seq x y z
N MET A 1 12.71 3.85 -7.92
CA MET A 1 11.51 3.31 -7.25
C MET A 1 10.81 2.34 -8.20
N ARG A 2 10.58 1.09 -7.75
CA ARG A 2 9.89 0.03 -8.49
C ARG A 2 8.53 -0.22 -7.85
N GLU A 3 7.53 -0.59 -8.64
CA GLU A 3 6.22 -1.01 -8.15
C GLU A 3 5.92 -2.44 -8.57
N MET A 4 5.35 -3.23 -7.67
CA MET A 4 4.94 -4.61 -7.93
C MET A 4 3.51 -4.83 -7.46
N MET A 5 2.66 -5.31 -8.36
CA MET A 5 1.27 -5.62 -8.04
C MET A 5 1.19 -6.88 -7.19
N VAL A 6 0.49 -6.79 -6.07
CA VAL A 6 0.33 -7.88 -5.10
C VAL A 6 -1.04 -8.55 -5.24
N GLY A 7 -2.05 -7.79 -5.69
CA GLY A 7 -3.36 -8.34 -5.99
C GLY A 7 -4.45 -7.28 -6.09
N ALA A 8 -5.68 -7.76 -6.23
CA ALA A 8 -6.87 -6.91 -6.28
C ALA A 8 -8.01 -7.48 -5.42
N ARG A 9 -8.93 -6.60 -5.01
CA ARG A 9 -10.18 -6.94 -4.32
C ARG A 9 -11.31 -6.13 -4.90
N THR A 10 -12.49 -6.75 -4.94
CA THR A 10 -13.73 -6.07 -5.32
C THR A 10 -14.63 -6.00 -4.08
N ALA A 11 -15.22 -4.84 -3.83
CA ALA A 11 -16.23 -4.63 -2.80
C ALA A 11 -17.38 -3.81 -3.36
N SER A 12 -18.57 -4.00 -2.79
CA SER A 12 -19.71 -3.14 -3.07
C SER A 12 -19.69 -1.96 -2.12
N GLY A 13 -19.77 -0.74 -2.67
CA GLY A 13 -19.97 0.48 -1.92
C GLY A 13 -21.39 0.57 -1.36
N GLU A 14 -21.63 1.54 -0.48
CA GLU A 14 -22.95 1.80 0.12
C GLU A 14 -23.99 2.23 -0.91
N ASP A 15 -23.55 2.81 -2.03
CA ASP A 15 -24.37 3.18 -3.20
C ASP A 15 -24.69 1.98 -4.12
N GLY A 16 -24.22 0.78 -3.77
CA GLY A 16 -24.35 -0.44 -4.58
C GLY A 16 -23.38 -0.52 -5.76
N ARG A 17 -22.49 0.45 -5.94
CA ARG A 17 -21.47 0.43 -6.99
C ARG A 17 -20.36 -0.55 -6.62
N GLN A 18 -19.89 -1.31 -7.60
CA GLN A 18 -18.71 -2.15 -7.39
C GLN A 18 -17.43 -1.31 -7.52
N HIS A 19 -16.61 -1.37 -6.48
CA HIS A 19 -15.27 -0.80 -6.46
C HIS A 19 -14.25 -1.92 -6.57
N ARG A 20 -13.24 -1.73 -7.42
CA ARG A 20 -12.11 -2.65 -7.54
C ARG A 20 -10.84 -1.93 -7.09
N PHE A 21 -10.26 -2.41 -6.00
CA PHE A 21 -9.03 -1.89 -5.44
C PHE A 21 -7.85 -2.80 -5.77
N GLU A 22 -6.74 -2.20 -6.15
CA GLU A 22 -5.50 -2.85 -6.55
C GLU A 22 -4.37 -2.40 -5.64
N TYR A 23 -3.63 -3.37 -5.14
CA TYR A 23 -2.63 -3.18 -4.10
C TYR A 23 -1.24 -3.47 -4.67
N PHE A 24 -0.32 -2.54 -4.43
CA PHE A 24 1.05 -2.60 -4.91
C PHE A 24 2.01 -2.38 -3.75
N VAL A 25 3.12 -3.11 -3.77
CA VAL A 25 4.30 -2.76 -2.97
C VAL A 25 5.17 -1.82 -3.77
N LEU A 26 5.67 -0.77 -3.12
CA LEU A 26 6.66 0.16 -3.64
C LEU A 26 8.01 -0.24 -3.06
N ILE A 27 9.03 -0.35 -3.90
CA ILE A 27 10.41 -0.68 -3.53
C ILE A 27 11.29 0.50 -3.95
N GLY A 28 11.70 1.27 -2.98
CA GLY A 28 12.64 2.39 -3.07
C GLY A 28 13.99 2.03 -2.45
N GLU A 29 14.77 3.06 -2.22
CA GLU A 29 16.07 2.99 -1.58
C GLU A 29 16.12 4.11 -0.52
N MET A 30 16.63 3.80 0.67
CA MET A 30 16.79 4.74 1.75
C MET A 30 18.21 4.65 2.31
N GLU A 31 18.86 5.79 2.48
CA GLU A 31 20.16 5.86 3.14
C GLU A 31 19.99 5.77 4.66
N VAL A 32 20.62 4.76 5.25
CA VAL A 32 20.71 4.55 6.70
C VAL A 32 22.13 4.86 7.13
N ALA A 33 22.27 5.80 8.07
CA ALA A 33 23.54 6.22 8.66
C ALA A 33 24.62 6.66 7.62
N GLY A 34 24.20 7.27 6.51
CA GLY A 34 25.08 7.96 5.54
C GLY A 34 25.97 7.05 4.67
N HIS A 35 25.90 5.73 4.83
CA HIS A 35 26.76 4.78 4.12
C HIS A 35 26.08 3.47 3.70
N LEU A 36 24.88 3.16 4.21
CA LEU A 36 24.13 1.96 3.85
C LEU A 36 22.87 2.34 3.07
N ALA A 37 22.77 1.88 1.82
CA ALA A 37 21.53 1.88 1.06
C ALA A 37 20.72 0.64 1.44
N CYS A 38 19.55 0.84 2.05
CA CYS A 38 18.59 -0.23 2.32
C CYS A 38 17.41 -0.13 1.37
N GLU A 39 16.81 -1.27 1.02
CA GLU A 39 15.51 -1.25 0.37
C GLU A 39 14.48 -0.62 1.30
N SER A 40 13.74 0.33 0.75
CA SER A 40 12.67 1.02 1.44
C SER A 40 11.34 0.58 0.85
N TYR A 41 10.40 0.21 1.69
CA TYR A 41 9.12 -0.34 1.27
C TYR A 41 7.97 0.60 1.59
N GLY A 42 7.07 0.74 0.62
CA GLY A 42 5.84 1.50 0.75
C GLY A 42 4.66 0.77 0.11
N VAL A 43 3.48 1.38 0.17
CA VAL A 43 2.27 0.84 -0.44
C VAL A 43 1.67 1.82 -1.44
N LYS A 44 1.06 1.28 -2.49
CA LYS A 44 0.18 2.02 -3.38
C LYS A 44 -1.14 1.28 -3.48
N VAL A 45 -2.24 2.03 -3.34
CA VAL A 45 -3.61 1.53 -3.49
C VAL A 45 -4.27 2.32 -4.59
N ARG A 46 -4.76 1.62 -5.61
CA ARG A 46 -5.47 2.22 -6.75
C ARG A 46 -6.89 1.69 -6.81
N GLU A 47 -7.84 2.57 -7.04
CA GLU A 47 -9.18 2.18 -7.46
C GLU A 47 -9.29 2.18 -8.99
N ALA A 48 -9.86 1.13 -9.56
CA ALA A 48 -10.06 1.03 -11.01
C ALA A 48 -11.01 2.13 -11.51
N GLY A 49 -10.46 3.10 -12.24
CA GLY A 49 -11.21 4.27 -12.73
C GLY A 49 -11.51 5.31 -11.65
N GLY A 50 -10.86 5.22 -10.50
CA GLY A 50 -11.00 6.14 -9.37
C GLY A 50 -9.65 6.70 -8.92
N GLU A 51 -9.52 6.90 -7.61
CA GLU A 51 -8.35 7.54 -7.01
C GLU A 51 -7.15 6.60 -6.87
N THR A 52 -5.99 7.18 -6.60
CA THR A 52 -4.77 6.44 -6.27
C THR A 52 -4.08 7.11 -5.10
N ALA A 53 -3.74 6.32 -4.08
CA ALA A 53 -2.93 6.72 -2.95
C ALA A 53 -1.56 6.04 -3.03
N VAL A 54 -0.50 6.81 -2.75
CA VAL A 54 0.89 6.37 -2.83
C VAL A 54 1.60 6.79 -1.55
N LEU A 55 2.12 5.82 -0.81
CA LEU A 55 2.75 5.98 0.50
C LEU A 55 4.11 5.30 0.47
N PRO A 56 5.17 6.01 0.04
CA PRO A 56 6.52 5.47 0.01
C PRO A 56 7.13 5.44 1.42
N ASP A 57 8.25 4.72 1.55
CA ASP A 57 9.17 4.83 2.69
C ASP A 57 8.57 4.60 4.09
N LEU A 58 7.70 3.58 4.19
CA LEU A 58 7.02 3.20 5.44
C LEU A 58 7.89 2.30 6.33
N THR A 59 8.71 1.44 5.73
CA THR A 59 9.55 0.50 6.48
C THR A 59 10.69 -0.03 5.63
N VAL A 60 11.78 -0.45 6.26
CA VAL A 60 12.88 -1.21 5.62
C VAL A 60 12.74 -2.73 5.79
N SER A 61 11.64 -3.20 6.41
CA SER A 61 11.39 -4.62 6.67
C SER A 61 10.41 -5.23 5.65
N PRO A 62 10.82 -6.25 4.87
CA PRO A 62 9.94 -6.97 3.95
C PRO A 62 8.74 -7.63 4.65
N ASP A 63 8.94 -8.22 5.82
CA ASP A 63 7.87 -8.88 6.58
C ASP A 63 6.82 -7.88 7.10
N ARG A 64 7.27 -6.69 7.55
CA ARG A 64 6.37 -5.63 7.98
C ARG A 64 5.48 -5.14 6.84
N ILE A 65 6.06 -4.90 5.65
CA ILE A 65 5.28 -4.43 4.50
C ILE A 65 4.32 -5.51 3.98
N ASP A 66 4.72 -6.78 3.97
CA ASP A 66 3.83 -7.88 3.58
C ASP A 66 2.62 -7.99 4.51
N GLY A 67 2.85 -7.89 5.83
CA GLY A 67 1.79 -7.87 6.84
C GLY A 67 0.80 -6.71 6.64
N LEU A 68 1.29 -5.50 6.35
CA LEU A 68 0.44 -4.35 6.04
C LEU A 68 -0.39 -4.60 4.77
N LEU A 69 0.22 -5.10 3.68
CA LEU A 69 -0.49 -5.41 2.45
C LEU A 69 -1.55 -6.50 2.64
N ALA A 70 -1.28 -7.51 3.47
CA ALA A 70 -2.26 -8.51 3.84
C ALA A 70 -3.45 -7.89 4.59
N LEU A 71 -3.19 -6.96 5.52
CA LEU A 71 -4.22 -6.22 6.25
C LEU A 71 -5.08 -5.36 5.32
N LEU A 72 -4.46 -4.57 4.44
CA LEU A 72 -5.17 -3.71 3.49
C LEU A 72 -6.08 -4.53 2.55
N LYS A 73 -5.53 -5.62 1.98
CA LYS A 73 -6.30 -6.54 1.12
C LYS A 73 -7.44 -7.22 1.87
N ARG A 74 -7.22 -7.67 3.11
CA ARG A 74 -8.25 -8.38 3.89
C ARG A 74 -9.45 -7.50 4.18
N ASN A 75 -9.19 -6.24 4.53
CA ASN A 75 -10.24 -5.28 4.88
C ASN A 75 -10.74 -4.45 3.69
N THR A 76 -10.25 -4.75 2.48
CA THR A 76 -10.62 -4.07 1.23
C THR A 76 -10.44 -2.55 1.31
N VAL A 77 -9.32 -2.11 1.88
CA VAL A 77 -9.03 -0.69 2.11
C VAL A 77 -8.76 0.01 0.78
N GLY A 78 -9.57 1.02 0.46
CA GLY A 78 -9.41 1.85 -0.73
C GLY A 78 -8.43 3.03 -0.55
N PRO A 79 -8.20 3.82 -1.62
CA PRO A 79 -7.30 4.98 -1.61
C PRO A 79 -7.65 6.02 -0.53
N ALA A 80 -8.93 6.23 -0.23
CA ALA A 80 -9.36 7.23 0.74
C ALA A 80 -9.00 6.87 2.20
N GLY A 81 -8.94 5.58 2.55
CA GLY A 81 -8.72 5.13 3.94
C GLY A 81 -7.33 4.54 4.20
N VAL A 82 -6.49 4.38 3.18
CA VAL A 82 -5.16 3.76 3.37
C VAL A 82 -4.24 4.60 4.25
N ARG A 83 -4.39 5.94 4.24
CA ARG A 83 -3.57 6.81 5.06
C ARG A 83 -3.83 6.58 6.54
N ASP A 84 -5.10 6.57 6.96
CA ASP A 84 -5.49 6.33 8.36
C ASP A 84 -4.98 4.97 8.86
N VAL A 85 -5.14 3.92 8.05
CA VAL A 85 -4.65 2.58 8.40
C VAL A 85 -3.12 2.53 8.55
N VAL A 86 -2.39 3.27 7.71
CA VAL A 86 -0.92 3.35 7.81
C VAL A 86 -0.50 4.13 9.05
N ASP A 87 -1.16 5.25 9.36
CA ASP A 87 -0.84 6.05 10.54
C ASP A 87 -1.10 5.26 11.85
N ASP A 88 -2.13 4.40 11.90
CA ASP A 88 -2.38 3.49 13.04
C ASP A 88 -1.40 2.29 13.11
N TRP A 89 -0.75 1.94 12.00
CA TRP A 89 0.13 0.77 11.89
C TRP A 89 1.59 1.06 12.25
N LEU A 90 2.04 2.31 12.07
CA LEU A 90 3.43 2.74 12.25
C LEU A 90 3.89 2.62 13.71
#